data_AF-A0A955YV10-F1
#
_entry.id   AF-A0A955YV10-F1
#
_cell.length_a   1.000
_cell.length_b   1.000
_cell.length_c   1.000
_cell.angle_alpha   90.00
_cell.angle_beta   90.00
_cell.angle_gamma   90.00
#
_symmetry.space_group_name_H-M   'P 1'
#
loop_
_entity.id
_entity.type
_entity.pdbx_description
1 polymer ?
#
loop_
_entity_poly.entity_id
_entity_poly.type
_entity_poly.pdbx_seq_one_letter_code
_entity_poly.pdbx_strand_id
1 'polypeptide(L)'
;DRVVYLGRDDTLDRVIEGWRSTLGGQPDAEAFLSQVADLTVSATAEKIELFLSAQATLRKLDAIRRLPKDSEKAIEMIDDRIIMLVHDKASLTEEDIANATVIVYGKSDEPFRKQFGPRSFFTPGPLANGTYGLVQHGGDGDAYFSLEKTDGTIEWEEAITMKRASRLRISS
;
A
#
# COMPACT_ATOMS: atom_id res chain seq x y z
N ASP A 1 -8.09 1.80 0.71
CA ASP A 1 -6.88 1.05 0.30
C ASP A 1 -5.70 1.99 0.20
N ARG A 2 -4.51 1.52 0.58
CA ARG A 2 -3.25 2.29 0.53
C ARG A 2 -2.21 1.48 -0.22
N VAL A 3 -1.38 2.15 -1.02
CA VAL A 3 -0.27 1.53 -1.73
C VAL A 3 1.02 2.13 -1.22
N VAL A 4 1.97 1.29 -0.81
CA VAL A 4 3.27 1.74 -0.30
C VAL A 4 4.38 1.24 -1.20
N TYR A 5 5.12 2.18 -1.79
CA TYR A 5 6.34 1.89 -2.54
C TYR A 5 7.52 1.77 -1.57
N LEU A 6 8.14 0.58 -1.57
CA LEU A 6 9.25 0.23 -0.67
C LEU A 6 10.63 0.56 -1.25
N GLY A 7 10.70 1.12 -2.46
CA GLY A 7 11.96 1.58 -3.06
C GLY A 7 12.45 2.90 -2.45
N ARG A 8 13.76 3.15 -2.58
CA ARG A 8 14.42 4.39 -2.09
C ARG A 8 14.69 5.43 -3.17
N ASP A 9 14.46 5.07 -4.43
CA ASP A 9 14.74 5.95 -5.56
C ASP A 9 13.65 7.00 -5.75
N ASP A 10 13.77 7.82 -6.79
CA ASP A 10 12.78 8.81 -7.21
C ASP A 10 11.80 8.28 -8.28
N THR A 11 11.77 6.97 -8.54
CA THR A 11 10.93 6.34 -9.57
C THR A 11 9.45 6.65 -9.35
N LEU A 12 8.91 6.37 -8.15
CA LEU A 12 7.50 6.70 -7.86
C LEU A 12 7.18 8.21 -8.02
N ASP A 13 8.08 9.12 -7.64
CA ASP A 13 7.81 10.57 -7.79
C ASP A 13 7.73 10.95 -9.26
N ARG A 14 8.66 10.44 -10.08
CA ARG A 14 8.67 10.66 -11.54
C ARG A 14 7.42 10.08 -12.21
N VAL A 15 6.97 8.90 -11.77
CA VAL A 15 5.77 8.25 -12.30
C VAL A 15 4.50 9.03 -11.94
N ILE A 16 4.35 9.44 -10.68
CA ILE A 16 3.21 10.26 -10.24
C ILE A 16 3.18 11.59 -10.99
N GLU A 17 4.33 12.25 -11.14
CA GLU A 17 4.40 13.52 -11.87
C GLU A 17 4.08 13.35 -13.36
N GLY A 18 4.56 12.29 -13.99
CA GLY A 18 4.21 11.95 -15.37
C GLY A 18 2.71 11.74 -15.57
N TRP A 19 2.05 11.03 -14.64
CA TRP A 19 0.59 10.86 -14.67
C TRP A 19 -0.15 12.17 -14.42
N ARG A 20 0.31 13.00 -13.48
CA ARG A 20 -0.27 14.34 -13.24
C ARG A 20 -0.19 15.20 -14.47
N SER A 21 0.96 15.24 -15.14
CA SER A 21 1.12 15.98 -16.40
C SER A 21 0.20 15.47 -17.51
N THR A 22 -0.03 14.15 -17.58
CA THR A 22 -0.86 13.54 -18.64
C THR A 22 -2.36 13.78 -18.38
N LEU A 23 -2.77 13.79 -17.11
CA LEU A 23 -4.17 13.92 -16.70
C LEU A 23 -4.61 15.39 -16.47
N GLY A 24 -3.73 16.36 -16.73
CA GLY A 24 -4.04 17.79 -16.65
C GLY A 24 -3.85 18.44 -15.26
N GLY A 25 -3.14 17.76 -14.35
CA GLY A 25 -2.90 18.22 -12.99
C GLY A 25 -4.11 18.07 -12.07
N GLN A 26 -3.87 18.11 -10.76
CA GLN A 26 -4.91 18.02 -9.74
C GLN A 26 -5.26 19.44 -9.24
N PRO A 27 -6.33 20.06 -9.76
CA PRO A 27 -6.79 21.35 -9.27
C PRO A 27 -7.23 21.26 -7.81
N ASP A 28 -7.12 22.37 -7.09
CA ASP A 28 -7.82 22.51 -5.81
C ASP A 28 -9.34 22.56 -6.01
N ALA A 29 -10.09 22.60 -4.91
CA ALA A 29 -11.55 22.55 -4.97
C ALA A 29 -12.17 23.72 -5.75
N GLU A 30 -11.60 24.92 -5.64
CA GLU A 30 -12.11 26.12 -6.29
C GLU A 30 -11.83 26.09 -7.79
N ALA A 31 -10.60 25.78 -8.16
CA ALA A 31 -10.19 25.60 -9.55
C ALA A 31 -10.96 24.45 -10.23
N PHE A 32 -11.23 23.36 -9.52
CA PHE A 32 -12.04 22.26 -10.02
C PHE A 32 -13.47 22.72 -10.35
N LEU A 33 -14.12 23.45 -9.44
CA LEU A 33 -15.47 23.95 -9.66
C LEU A 33 -15.54 24.94 -10.82
N SER A 34 -14.55 25.82 -10.95
CA SER A 34 -14.44 26.74 -12.09
C SER A 34 -14.33 25.98 -13.41
N GLN A 35 -13.44 24.98 -13.48
CA GLN A 35 -13.24 24.18 -14.70
C GLN A 35 -14.49 23.38 -15.08
N VAL A 36 -15.21 22.82 -14.10
CA VAL A 36 -16.49 22.13 -14.37
C VAL A 36 -17.53 23.11 -14.89
N ALA A 37 -17.66 24.29 -14.28
CA ALA A 37 -18.61 25.32 -14.73
C ALA A 37 -18.35 25.70 -16.19
N ASP A 38 -17.09 26.01 -16.53
CA ASP A 38 -16.69 26.36 -17.90
C ASP A 38 -16.97 25.23 -18.90
N LEU A 39 -16.70 23.98 -18.51
CA LEU A 39 -16.93 22.81 -19.34
C LEU A 39 -18.43 22.61 -19.61
N THR A 40 -19.29 22.77 -18.61
CA THR A 40 -20.74 22.52 -18.75
C THR A 40 -21.47 23.50 -19.68
N VAL A 41 -20.90 24.67 -19.95
CA VAL A 41 -21.52 25.68 -20.83
C VAL A 41 -21.54 25.24 -22.30
N SER A 42 -20.58 24.40 -22.73
CA SER A 42 -20.39 24.10 -24.16
C SER A 42 -19.91 22.68 -24.48
N ALA A 43 -19.62 21.85 -23.47
CA ALA A 43 -19.12 20.50 -23.69
C ALA A 43 -20.24 19.47 -23.91
N THR A 44 -19.88 18.40 -24.61
CA THR A 44 -20.72 17.20 -24.70
C THR A 44 -20.64 16.39 -23.40
N ALA A 45 -21.64 15.55 -23.15
CA ALA A 45 -21.62 14.63 -22.00
C ALA A 45 -20.35 13.78 -21.96
N GLU A 46 -19.89 13.29 -23.12
CA GLU A 46 -18.64 12.51 -23.24
C GLU A 46 -17.39 13.27 -22.75
N LYS A 47 -17.29 14.57 -23.03
CA LYS A 47 -16.17 15.40 -22.56
C LYS A 47 -16.23 15.62 -21.04
N ILE A 48 -17.43 15.76 -20.48
CA ILE A 48 -17.63 15.88 -19.04
C ILE A 48 -17.20 14.58 -18.35
N GLU A 49 -17.64 13.42 -18.86
CA GLU A 49 -17.25 12.12 -18.32
C GLU A 49 -15.73 11.88 -18.39
N LEU A 50 -15.10 12.22 -19.51
CA LEU A 50 -13.65 12.10 -19.66
C LEU A 50 -12.90 12.96 -18.63
N PHE A 51 -13.35 14.21 -18.42
CA PHE A 51 -12.78 15.09 -17.42
C PHE A 51 -12.97 14.53 -15.99
N LEU A 52 -14.19 14.13 -15.62
CA LEU A 52 -14.47 13.57 -14.29
C LEU A 52 -13.68 12.28 -14.04
N SER A 53 -13.53 11.43 -15.05
CA SER A 53 -12.72 10.21 -14.98
C SER A 53 -11.23 10.51 -14.76
N ALA A 54 -10.67 11.49 -15.45
CA ALA A 54 -9.30 11.95 -15.24
C ALA A 54 -9.10 12.48 -13.80
N GLN A 55 -10.04 13.29 -13.32
CA GLN A 55 -10.00 13.85 -11.96
C GLN A 55 -10.16 12.78 -10.88
N ALA A 56 -11.04 11.79 -11.08
CA ALA A 56 -11.16 10.64 -10.20
C ALA A 56 -9.87 9.80 -10.17
N THR A 57 -9.21 9.64 -11.31
CA THR A 57 -7.93 8.94 -11.42
C THR A 57 -6.82 9.67 -10.67
N LEU A 58 -6.73 10.99 -10.81
CA LEU A 58 -5.78 11.81 -10.06
C LEU A 58 -5.94 11.67 -8.55
N ARG A 59 -7.17 11.69 -8.04
CA ARG A 59 -7.44 11.48 -6.60
C ARG A 59 -7.01 10.10 -6.10
N LYS A 60 -7.04 9.07 -6.95
CA LYS A 60 -6.54 7.73 -6.57
C LYS A 60 -5.02 7.72 -6.35
N LEU A 61 -4.28 8.64 -6.99
CA LEU A 61 -2.83 8.74 -6.79
C LEU A 61 -2.48 9.14 -5.35
N ASP A 62 -3.36 9.84 -4.64
CA ASP A 62 -3.17 10.22 -3.23
C ASP A 62 -3.09 9.01 -2.28
N ALA A 63 -3.60 7.85 -2.71
CA ALA A 63 -3.48 6.61 -1.95
C ALA A 63 -2.09 5.96 -2.06
N ILE A 64 -1.25 6.41 -2.99
CA ILE A 64 0.09 5.89 -3.25
C ILE A 64 1.11 6.73 -2.49
N ARG A 65 1.89 6.09 -1.63
CA ARG A 65 2.94 6.77 -0.85
C ARG A 65 4.25 6.01 -0.87
N ARG A 66 5.32 6.75 -0.57
CA ARG A 66 6.64 6.19 -0.27
C ARG A 66 6.74 5.91 1.23
N LEU A 67 7.77 5.15 1.60
CA LEU A 67 8.24 5.16 2.97
C LEU A 67 8.62 6.59 3.39
N PRO A 68 8.36 7.00 4.64
CA PRO A 68 8.76 8.32 5.13
C PRO A 68 10.27 8.49 5.05
N LYS A 69 10.73 9.66 4.59
CA LYS A 69 12.17 9.94 4.43
C LYS A 69 12.91 9.96 5.78
N ASP A 70 12.27 10.45 6.83
CA ASP A 70 12.92 10.70 8.11
C ASP A 70 13.09 9.44 8.98
N SER A 71 12.12 8.52 8.90
CA SER A 71 12.16 7.25 9.66
C SER A 71 12.63 6.07 8.83
N GLU A 72 12.56 6.15 7.49
CA GLU A 72 12.72 5.04 6.53
C GLU A 72 11.82 3.81 6.82
N LYS A 73 10.84 4.01 7.69
CA LYS A 73 9.96 2.97 8.25
C LYS A 73 8.54 3.52 8.28
N ALA A 74 7.59 2.72 7.82
CA ALA A 74 6.18 2.99 8.02
C ALA A 74 5.55 1.89 8.87
N ILE A 75 4.65 2.29 9.76
CA ILE A 75 3.83 1.38 10.55
C ILE A 75 2.40 1.52 10.05
N GLU A 76 1.78 0.40 9.73
CA GLU A 76 0.37 0.27 9.42
C GLU A 76 -0.28 -0.70 10.41
N MET A 77 -1.55 -0.47 10.71
CA MET A 77 -2.35 -1.34 11.58
C MET A 77 -3.42 -2.04 10.75
N ILE A 78 -3.52 -3.36 10.89
CA ILE A 78 -4.59 -4.16 10.32
C ILE A 78 -5.19 -4.97 11.45
N ASP A 79 -6.37 -4.55 11.89
CA ASP A 79 -6.99 -4.94 13.16
C ASP A 79 -6.05 -4.59 14.32
N ASP A 80 -5.59 -5.58 15.06
CA ASP A 80 -4.63 -5.49 16.16
C ASP A 80 -3.22 -5.93 15.74
N ARG A 81 -2.95 -6.04 14.44
CA ARG A 81 -1.65 -6.47 13.87
C ARG A 81 -0.82 -5.26 13.45
N ILE A 82 0.44 -5.27 13.88
CA ILE A 82 1.41 -4.25 13.50
C ILE A 82 2.11 -4.72 12.23
N ILE A 83 1.88 -4.00 11.13
CA ILE A 83 2.54 -4.21 9.85
C ILE A 83 3.63 -3.16 9.69
N MET A 84 4.88 -3.60 9.71
CA MET A 84 6.04 -2.73 9.56
C MET A 84 6.59 -2.83 8.15
N LEU A 85 6.71 -1.68 7.50
CA LEU A 85 7.17 -1.54 6.13
C LEU A 85 8.53 -0.83 6.15
N VAL A 86 9.54 -1.43 5.54
CA VAL A 86 10.90 -0.86 5.46
C VAL A 86 11.48 -1.06 4.05
N HIS A 87 12.50 -0.30 3.69
CA HIS A 87 13.24 -0.63 2.47
C HIS A 87 14.18 -1.81 2.72
N ASP A 88 15.13 -1.64 3.64
CA ASP A 88 16.13 -2.65 3.97
C ASP A 88 15.85 -3.21 5.37
N LYS A 89 15.61 -4.52 5.47
CA LYS A 89 15.43 -5.21 6.76
C LYS A 89 16.65 -5.08 7.69
N ALA A 90 17.84 -4.77 7.16
CA ALA A 90 19.03 -4.51 7.98
C ALA A 90 18.90 -3.22 8.83
N SER A 91 17.93 -2.34 8.51
CA SER A 91 17.62 -1.14 9.31
C SER A 91 16.75 -1.42 10.55
N LEU A 92 16.28 -2.66 10.71
CA LEU A 92 15.42 -3.06 11.82
C LEU A 92 16.25 -3.27 13.08
N THR A 93 15.76 -2.71 14.18
CA THR A 93 16.25 -2.99 15.52
C THR A 93 15.57 -4.24 16.09
N GLU A 94 16.10 -4.79 17.19
CA GLU A 94 15.45 -5.90 17.90
C GLU A 94 14.05 -5.50 18.41
N GLU A 95 13.89 -4.26 18.86
CA GLU A 95 12.60 -3.72 19.30
C GLU A 95 11.59 -3.65 18.15
N ASP A 96 12.03 -3.21 16.97
CA ASP A 96 11.19 -3.21 15.77
C ASP A 96 10.67 -4.63 15.47
N ILE A 97 11.58 -5.61 15.46
CA ILE A 97 11.24 -7.01 15.17
C ILE A 97 10.32 -7.60 16.25
N ALA A 98 10.55 -7.24 17.52
CA ALA A 98 9.75 -7.74 18.63
C ALA A 98 8.29 -7.27 18.57
N ASN A 99 8.07 -6.01 18.14
CA ASN A 99 6.77 -5.35 18.13
C ASN A 99 5.97 -5.58 16.83
N ALA A 100 6.60 -5.96 15.72
CA ALA A 100 5.88 -6.25 14.48
C ALA A 100 5.21 -7.63 14.48
N THR A 101 4.02 -7.71 13.88
CA THR A 101 3.39 -8.99 13.49
C THR A 101 3.88 -9.42 12.11
N VAL A 102 3.93 -8.48 11.17
CA VAL A 102 4.44 -8.69 9.82
C VAL A 102 5.46 -7.61 9.50
N ILE A 103 6.58 -8.02 8.92
CA ILE A 103 7.63 -7.14 8.45
C ILE A 103 7.70 -7.29 6.93
N VAL A 104 7.40 -6.22 6.22
CA VAL A 104 7.51 -6.14 4.77
C VAL A 104 8.73 -5.29 4.41
N TYR A 105 9.60 -5.82 3.56
CA TYR A 105 10.78 -5.09 3.10
C TYR A 105 10.92 -5.07 1.59
N GLY A 106 11.51 -4.00 1.04
CA GLY A 106 11.64 -3.79 -0.41
C GLY A 106 12.94 -4.32 -1.01
N LYS A 107 14.04 -4.35 -0.25
CA LYS A 107 15.37 -4.75 -0.76
C LYS A 107 15.50 -6.27 -0.83
N SER A 108 15.19 -6.81 -2.01
CA SER A 108 15.31 -8.21 -2.39
C SER A 108 15.34 -8.33 -3.91
N ASP A 109 16.04 -9.34 -4.45
CA ASP A 109 16.05 -9.63 -5.89
C ASP A 109 14.84 -10.49 -6.31
N GLU A 110 14.28 -11.24 -5.35
CA GLU A 110 13.14 -12.13 -5.58
C GLU A 110 12.08 -11.96 -4.47
N PRO A 111 10.81 -12.30 -4.77
CA PRO A 111 9.78 -12.42 -3.75
C PRO A 111 10.15 -13.52 -2.74
N PHE A 112 9.94 -13.24 -1.46
CA PHE A 112 10.29 -14.18 -0.40
C PHE A 112 9.37 -13.99 0.79
N ARG A 113 9.04 -15.11 1.45
CA ARG A 113 8.33 -15.11 2.73
C ARG A 113 8.95 -16.10 3.69
N LYS A 114 8.96 -15.77 4.97
CA LYS A 114 9.39 -16.68 6.03
C LYS A 114 8.80 -16.29 7.38
N GLN A 115 8.34 -17.29 8.12
CA GLN A 115 7.89 -17.11 9.49
C GLN A 115 9.00 -17.45 10.49
N PHE A 116 9.17 -16.61 11.50
CA PHE A 116 10.05 -16.82 12.65
C PHE A 116 9.25 -16.63 13.94
N GLY A 117 8.88 -17.75 14.57
CA GLY A 117 7.98 -17.71 15.73
C GLY A 117 6.65 -17.05 15.33
N PRO A 118 6.17 -16.02 16.05
CA PRO A 118 4.91 -15.35 15.72
C PRO A 118 5.05 -14.23 14.68
N ARG A 119 6.23 -14.01 14.09
CA ARG A 119 6.46 -12.93 13.12
C ARG A 119 6.65 -13.46 11.72
N SER A 120 6.01 -12.79 10.75
CA SER A 120 6.21 -13.08 9.34
C SER A 120 7.08 -12.01 8.70
N PHE A 121 8.07 -12.46 7.93
CA PHE A 121 8.92 -11.61 7.09
C PHE A 121 8.53 -11.84 5.66
N PHE A 122 8.31 -10.75 4.93
CA PHE A 122 7.81 -10.78 3.57
C PHE A 122 8.51 -9.72 2.71
N THR A 123 8.77 -10.06 1.46
CA THR A 123 9.17 -9.11 0.43
C THR A 123 8.44 -9.48 -0.86
N PRO A 124 7.81 -8.51 -1.54
CA PRO A 124 7.19 -8.74 -2.84
C PRO A 124 8.22 -8.86 -3.97
N GLY A 125 9.50 -8.57 -3.69
CA GLY A 125 10.55 -8.47 -4.69
C GLY A 125 10.43 -7.19 -5.54
N PRO A 126 11.26 -7.07 -6.59
CA PRO A 126 11.19 -5.94 -7.51
C PRO A 126 9.87 -5.93 -8.29
N LEU A 127 9.24 -4.75 -8.42
CA LEU A 127 8.02 -4.59 -9.23
C LEU A 127 8.24 -4.98 -10.71
N ALA A 128 9.48 -4.91 -11.21
CA ALA A 128 9.86 -5.37 -12.54
C ALA A 128 9.55 -6.86 -12.79
N ASN A 129 9.40 -7.66 -11.73
CA ASN A 129 8.98 -9.06 -11.82
C ASN A 129 7.46 -9.22 -12.00
N GLY A 130 6.71 -8.11 -12.05
CA GLY A 130 5.28 -8.10 -12.27
C GLY A 130 4.46 -8.47 -11.04
N THR A 131 5.06 -8.46 -9.84
CA THR A 131 4.42 -8.82 -8.58
C THR A 131 4.34 -7.67 -7.59
N TYR A 132 3.32 -7.69 -6.74
CA TYR A 132 3.17 -6.81 -5.59
C TYR A 132 2.67 -7.61 -4.37
N GLY A 133 2.85 -7.02 -3.19
CA GLY A 133 2.34 -7.58 -1.95
C GLY A 133 1.02 -6.93 -1.58
N LEU A 134 0.04 -7.73 -1.17
CA LEU A 134 -1.22 -7.24 -0.63
C LEU A 134 -1.33 -7.70 0.83
N VAL A 135 -1.80 -6.80 1.69
CA VAL A 135 -2.19 -7.14 3.05
C VAL A 135 -3.63 -6.68 3.23
N GLN A 136 -4.51 -7.60 3.59
CA GLN A 136 -5.94 -7.37 3.60
C GLN A 136 -6.60 -7.96 4.86
N HIS A 137 -7.71 -7.36 5.25
CA HIS A 137 -8.60 -7.94 6.25
C HIS A 137 -9.37 -9.11 5.63
N GLY A 138 -9.53 -10.15 6.43
CA GLY A 138 -10.41 -11.28 6.18
C GLY A 138 -11.80 -11.10 6.81
N GLY A 139 -12.64 -12.12 6.66
CA GLY A 139 -13.81 -12.29 7.51
C GLY A 139 -13.41 -12.65 8.95
N ASP A 140 -14.30 -12.41 9.91
CA ASP A 140 -14.15 -12.83 11.32
C ASP A 140 -12.87 -12.34 12.06
N GLY A 141 -12.29 -11.21 11.64
CA GLY A 141 -11.11 -10.62 12.27
C GLY A 141 -9.78 -11.28 11.88
N ASP A 142 -9.82 -12.12 10.86
CA ASP A 142 -8.61 -12.61 10.21
C ASP A 142 -7.98 -11.52 9.36
N ALA A 143 -6.68 -11.65 9.08
CA ALA A 143 -6.00 -10.82 8.12
C ALA A 143 -5.07 -11.71 7.31
N TYR A 144 -4.88 -11.39 6.04
CA TYR A 144 -4.10 -12.17 5.10
C TYR A 144 -3.03 -11.31 4.46
N PHE A 145 -1.93 -11.95 4.09
CA PHE A 145 -0.95 -11.36 3.18
C PHE A 145 -0.77 -12.28 1.96
N SER A 146 -0.71 -11.68 0.78
CA SER A 146 -0.55 -12.39 -0.49
C SER A 146 0.54 -11.76 -1.33
N LEU A 147 1.08 -12.57 -2.24
CA LEU A 147 1.84 -12.09 -3.39
C LEU A 147 0.95 -12.24 -4.61
N GLU A 148 0.78 -11.13 -5.33
CA GLU A 148 -0.11 -11.05 -6.47
C GLU A 148 0.63 -10.52 -7.68
N LYS A 149 0.23 -10.98 -8.86
CA LYS A 149 0.66 -10.42 -10.13
C LYS A 149 -0.20 -9.22 -10.51
N THR A 150 0.33 -8.33 -11.34
CA THR A 150 -0.41 -7.16 -11.85
C THR A 150 -1.65 -7.49 -12.68
N ASP A 151 -1.82 -8.75 -13.10
CA ASP A 151 -3.02 -9.26 -13.76
C ASP A 151 -4.10 -9.76 -12.79
N GLY A 152 -3.85 -9.70 -11.48
CA GLY A 152 -4.75 -10.17 -10.42
C GLY A 152 -4.56 -11.65 -10.04
N THR A 153 -3.61 -12.36 -10.66
CA THR A 153 -3.30 -13.74 -10.27
C THR A 153 -2.63 -13.75 -8.89
N ILE A 154 -3.20 -14.53 -7.96
CA ILE A 154 -2.62 -14.78 -6.64
C ILE A 154 -1.57 -15.89 -6.77
N GLU A 155 -0.30 -15.57 -6.52
CA GLU A 155 0.79 -16.56 -6.48
C GLU A 155 0.75 -17.37 -5.19
N TRP A 156 0.47 -16.71 -4.07
CA TRP A 156 0.19 -17.36 -2.80
C TRP A 156 -0.48 -16.38 -1.84
N GLU A 157 -1.15 -16.93 -0.83
CA GLU A 157 -1.80 -16.20 0.26
C GLU A 157 -1.55 -16.94 1.59
N GLU A 158 -1.43 -16.19 2.68
CA GLU A 158 -1.20 -16.74 4.01
C GLU A 158 -1.89 -15.90 5.10
N ALA A 159 -2.43 -16.59 6.12
CA ALA A 159 -3.10 -15.95 7.24
C ALA A 159 -2.09 -15.35 8.23
N ILE A 160 -2.33 -14.11 8.65
CA ILE A 160 -1.54 -13.42 9.67
C ILE A 160 -2.01 -13.90 11.05
N THR A 161 -1.26 -14.86 11.59
CA THR A 161 -1.63 -15.55 12.83
C THR A 161 -1.35 -14.67 14.06
N MET A 162 -2.33 -14.55 14.94
CA MET A 162 -2.18 -13.99 16.28
C MET A 162 -1.72 -15.04 17.29
N LYS A 163 -0.97 -14.61 18.31
CA LYS A 163 -1.03 -15.30 19.61
C LYS A 163 -2.40 -14.99 20.22
N ARG A 164 -3.30 -15.97 20.30
CA ARG A 164 -4.45 -15.86 21.23
C ARG A 164 -3.88 -15.72 22.65
N ALA A 165 -4.19 -14.60 23.31
CA ALA A 165 -3.91 -14.47 24.74
C ALA A 165 -4.62 -15.62 25.48
N SER A 166 -3.88 -16.37 26.29
CA SER A 166 -4.44 -17.42 27.14
C SER A 166 -5.54 -16.82 28.01
N ARG A 167 -6.79 -17.26 27.83
CA ARG A 167 -7.90 -16.88 28.70
C ARG A 167 -7.53 -17.25 30.14
N LEU A 168 -7.34 -16.24 30.99
CA LEU A 168 -7.30 -16.42 32.44
C LEU A 168 -8.68 -16.93 32.86
N ARG A 169 -8.77 -18.24 33.16
CA ARG A 169 -9.93 -18.80 33.86
C ARG A 169 -9.76 -18.45 35.33
N ILE A 170 -10.54 -17.48 35.80
CA ILE A 170 -10.77 -17.32 37.23
C ILE A 170 -11.75 -18.41 37.62
N SER A 171 -11.26 -19.46 38.29
CA SER A 171 -12.12 -20.37 39.03
C SER A 171 -12.56 -19.66 40.32
N SER A 172 -13.84 -19.34 40.41
CA SER A 172 -14.54 -18.96 41.64
C SER A 172 -14.63 -20.13 42.61
#